data_AF-A0A7V3IV13-F1
#
_entry.id   AF-A0A7V3IV13-F1
#
_cell.length_a   1.000
_cell.length_b   1.000
_cell.length_c   1.000
_cell.angle_alpha   90.00
_cell.angle_beta   90.00
_cell.angle_gamma   90.00
#
_symmetry.space_group_name_H-M   'P 1'
#
loop_
_entity.id
_entity.type
_entity.pdbx_description
1 polymer ?
#
loop_
_entity_poly.entity_id
_entity_poly.type
_entity_poly.pdbx_seq_one_letter_code
_entity_poly.pdbx_strand_id
1 'polypeptide(L)'
;MKKKNLKKLVNYKNLKEDLMLYFKRLITLVILSLLVSCSSAPVAPLSDLVLSFKAAIPILANNLMMQVKSKQGMLDKFNKKSNIVIDPFINTKSHEVLKVSQQIEEIFLAETQKVFGEKFNIQSLTPDNISKANYVIHGVIMYEPYKNQGNFYHVKSSIVDKNKGKIIAKSDVWISDKKLDYTPVIDSPIVISNPQSITEDIVEIEVDADVPPSYNSELEIEALINKAEKAYDNKDYKTALDLFTQAIQQQSSDKKSMIKAYIGLYRTNINLKDLKAAEQNFGKIVSLNIDKNKILNVKFLFEVSKTTFTETLAAEYHLWLRQIGQYFQQNNLCL
;
A
#
# COMPACT_ATOMS: atom_id res chain seq x y z
N MET A 1 50.12 55.31 75.08
CA MET A 1 50.01 55.83 73.70
C MET A 1 49.08 54.95 72.87
N LYS A 2 47.96 55.52 72.43
CA LYS A 2 47.02 55.16 71.33
C LYS A 2 46.66 53.69 71.02
N LYS A 3 45.44 53.29 71.43
CA LYS A 3 44.57 52.32 70.72
C LYS A 3 44.08 52.94 69.40
N LYS A 4 44.10 52.19 68.30
CA LYS A 4 43.43 52.57 67.03
C LYS A 4 42.50 51.44 66.57
N ASN A 5 41.20 51.72 66.61
CA ASN A 5 40.11 50.91 66.05
C ASN A 5 40.14 50.98 64.51
N LEU A 6 39.94 49.84 63.83
CA LEU A 6 39.45 49.79 62.45
C LEU A 6 38.25 48.84 62.38
N LYS A 7 37.04 49.40 62.33
CA LYS A 7 35.84 48.70 61.82
C LYS A 7 35.80 48.91 60.31
N LYS A 8 35.98 47.85 59.51
CA LYS A 8 35.58 47.84 58.09
C LYS A 8 34.17 47.27 58.01
N LEU A 9 33.20 48.12 57.69
CA LEU A 9 31.85 47.71 57.29
C LEU A 9 31.93 47.24 55.83
N VAL A 10 31.74 45.95 55.61
CA VAL A 10 31.52 45.38 54.27
C VAL A 10 30.12 45.76 53.84
N ASN A 11 30.00 46.44 52.70
CA ASN A 11 28.73 46.90 52.15
C ASN A 11 27.98 45.73 51.50
N TYR A 12 27.11 45.07 52.27
CA TYR A 12 26.33 43.89 51.87
C TYR A 12 25.32 44.14 50.73
N LYS A 13 25.08 45.40 50.33
CA LYS A 13 24.08 45.74 49.31
C LYS A 13 24.52 45.36 47.89
N ASN A 14 25.81 45.55 47.57
CA ASN A 14 26.34 45.26 46.23
C ASN A 14 26.49 43.75 45.98
N LEU A 15 26.75 42.96 47.03
CA LEU A 15 26.90 41.51 46.91
C LEU A 15 25.60 40.82 46.46
N LYS A 16 24.44 41.38 46.82
CA LYS A 16 23.13 40.80 46.53
C LYS A 16 22.69 41.07 45.07
N GLU A 17 23.06 42.21 44.52
CA GLU A 17 22.77 42.57 43.13
C GLU A 17 23.67 41.79 42.16
N ASP A 18 24.96 41.63 42.49
CA ASP A 18 25.88 40.81 41.70
C ASP A 18 25.50 39.32 41.73
N LEU A 19 25.05 38.80 42.88
CA LEU A 19 24.56 37.42 42.99
C LEU A 19 23.28 37.20 42.19
N MET A 20 22.36 38.18 42.15
CA MET A 20 21.14 38.10 41.34
C MET A 20 21.42 38.16 39.84
N LEU A 21 22.39 38.96 39.40
CA LEU A 21 22.81 39.01 38.00
C LEU A 21 23.48 37.70 37.55
N TYR A 22 24.30 37.10 38.42
CA TYR A 22 24.90 35.79 38.17
C TYR A 22 23.84 34.69 38.10
N PHE A 23 22.85 34.69 39.00
CA PHE A 23 21.77 33.70 39.01
C PHE A 23 20.85 33.83 37.79
N LYS A 24 20.53 35.06 37.36
CA LYS A 24 19.78 35.30 36.12
C LYS A 24 20.56 34.83 34.90
N ARG A 25 21.86 35.14 34.78
CA ARG A 25 22.70 34.66 33.67
C ARG A 25 22.84 33.13 33.65
N LEU A 26 22.90 32.48 34.83
CA LEU A 26 22.95 31.02 34.92
C LEU A 26 21.63 30.39 34.45
N ILE A 27 20.48 30.97 34.82
CA ILE A 27 19.16 30.50 34.38
C ILE A 27 18.98 30.70 32.87
N THR A 28 19.43 31.82 32.29
CA THR A 28 19.36 32.04 30.83
C THR A 28 20.23 31.05 30.06
N LEU A 29 21.40 30.65 30.59
CA LEU A 29 22.28 29.65 29.99
C LEU A 29 21.71 28.22 30.08
N VAL A 30 20.97 27.89 31.15
CA VAL A 30 20.30 26.58 31.30
C VAL A 30 19.06 26.44 30.41
N ILE A 31 18.34 27.53 30.15
CA ILE A 31 17.19 27.53 29.23
C ILE A 31 17.66 27.41 27.76
N LEU A 32 18.84 27.94 27.42
CA LEU A 32 19.40 27.83 26.07
C LEU A 32 20.01 26.44 25.78
N SER A 33 20.44 25.70 26.81
CA SER A 33 20.99 24.34 26.66
C SER A 33 19.92 23.23 26.61
N LEU A 34 18.67 23.53 26.97
CA LEU A 34 17.53 22.61 26.82
C LEU A 34 16.85 22.66 25.44
N LEU A 35 17.34 23.52 24.53
CA LEU A 35 16.92 23.56 23.12
C LEU A 35 17.86 22.77 22.19
N VAL A 36 18.75 21.95 22.74
CA VAL A 36 19.42 20.92 21.94
C VAL A 36 18.38 19.83 21.67
N SER A 37 17.63 20.04 20.60
CA SER A 37 16.76 19.07 19.96
C SER A 37 17.45 17.71 19.97
N CYS A 38 16.82 16.72 20.61
CA CYS A 38 17.01 15.34 20.22
C CYS A 38 16.60 15.24 18.75
N SER A 39 17.54 15.43 17.83
CA SER A 39 17.38 14.85 16.50
C SER A 39 17.36 13.34 16.73
N SER A 40 16.19 12.74 16.54
CA SER A 40 16.08 11.30 16.41
C SER A 40 17.15 10.88 15.41
N ALA A 41 18.07 10.00 15.82
CA ALA A 41 19.08 9.48 14.90
C ALA A 41 18.36 8.99 13.63
N PRO A 42 18.79 9.38 12.42
CA PRO A 42 18.20 8.88 11.21
C PRO A 42 18.31 7.35 11.23
N VAL A 43 17.17 6.67 11.12
CA VAL A 43 17.14 5.21 10.97
C VAL A 43 17.94 4.91 9.71
N ALA A 44 19.04 4.19 9.84
CA ALA A 44 19.87 3.82 8.70
C ALA A 44 19.01 3.10 7.65
N PRO A 45 19.10 3.46 6.36
CA PRO A 45 18.29 2.82 5.33
C PRO A 45 18.67 1.34 5.21
N LEU A 46 17.72 0.46 5.50
CA LEU A 46 17.84 -1.00 5.33
C LEU A 46 17.88 -1.43 3.84
N SER A 47 17.62 -0.48 2.94
CA SER A 47 17.38 -0.63 1.49
C SER A 47 18.51 -1.33 0.71
N ASP A 48 19.69 -1.53 1.30
CA ASP A 48 20.84 -2.02 0.54
C ASP A 48 21.16 -3.51 0.73
N LEU A 49 20.47 -4.23 1.62
CA LEU A 49 20.71 -5.67 1.85
C LEU A 49 19.69 -6.54 1.12
N VAL A 50 20.16 -7.61 0.48
CA VAL A 50 19.30 -8.66 -0.09
C VAL A 50 19.09 -9.77 0.94
N LEU A 51 17.85 -9.99 1.33
CA LEU A 51 17.46 -10.90 2.42
C LEU A 51 16.53 -12.00 1.92
N SER A 52 16.38 -13.11 2.65
CA SER A 52 15.34 -14.08 2.29
C SER A 52 13.95 -13.47 2.50
N PHE A 53 12.94 -13.91 1.74
CA PHE A 53 11.55 -13.44 1.84
C PHE A 53 11.05 -13.47 3.29
N LYS A 54 11.30 -14.58 3.99
CA LYS A 54 10.92 -14.78 5.40
C LYS A 54 11.57 -13.77 6.36
N ALA A 55 12.73 -13.22 6.04
CA ALA A 55 13.39 -12.20 6.84
C ALA A 55 13.03 -10.77 6.39
N ALA A 56 12.94 -10.55 5.07
CA ALA A 56 12.69 -9.27 4.45
C ALA A 56 11.32 -8.69 4.84
N ILE A 57 10.25 -9.49 4.74
CA ILE A 57 8.88 -8.99 4.97
C ILE A 57 8.63 -8.54 6.43
N PRO A 58 9.05 -9.31 7.47
CA PRO A 58 8.97 -8.81 8.85
C PRO A 58 9.77 -7.53 9.09
N ILE A 59 10.96 -7.39 8.49
CA ILE A 59 11.77 -6.18 8.59
C ILE A 59 11.05 -5.00 7.96
N LEU A 60 10.48 -5.18 6.77
CA LEU A 60 9.68 -4.17 6.09
C LEU A 60 8.52 -3.69 6.99
N ALA A 61 7.74 -4.62 7.54
CA ALA A 61 6.63 -4.32 8.44
C ALA A 61 7.11 -3.54 9.68
N ASN A 62 8.18 -4.01 10.34
CA ASN A 62 8.71 -3.38 11.54
C ASN A 62 9.21 -1.96 11.28
N ASN A 63 9.91 -1.72 10.18
CA ASN A 63 10.37 -0.39 9.79
C ASN A 63 9.23 0.60 9.61
N LEU A 64 8.19 0.20 8.88
CA LEU A 64 7.01 1.03 8.66
C LEU A 64 6.32 1.34 9.98
N MET A 65 6.08 0.33 10.82
CA MET A 65 5.41 0.54 12.12
C MET A 65 6.23 1.42 13.07
N MET A 66 7.56 1.33 13.04
CA MET A 66 8.44 2.22 13.82
C MET A 66 8.31 3.68 13.36
N GLN A 67 8.25 3.93 12.05
CA GLN A 67 8.04 5.28 11.51
C GLN A 67 6.66 5.84 11.86
N VAL A 68 5.60 5.02 11.77
CA VAL A 68 4.25 5.43 12.21
C VAL A 68 4.27 5.80 13.69
N LYS A 69 4.84 4.94 14.54
CA LYS A 69 4.96 5.16 15.98
C LYS A 69 5.75 6.43 16.33
N SER A 70 6.80 6.77 15.57
CA SER A 70 7.60 7.97 15.81
C SER A 70 6.88 9.25 15.39
N LYS A 71 5.99 9.17 14.38
CA LYS A 71 5.16 10.29 13.91
C LYS A 71 3.84 10.46 14.68
N GLN A 72 3.47 9.53 15.54
CA GLN A 72 2.34 9.69 16.46
C GLN A 72 2.60 10.83 17.45
N GLY A 73 1.71 11.82 17.47
CA GLY A 73 1.81 13.01 18.32
C GLY A 73 1.62 12.70 19.80
N MET A 74 1.87 13.70 20.66
CA MET A 74 1.69 13.55 22.11
C MET A 74 0.23 13.20 22.49
N LEU A 75 -0.76 13.65 21.71
CA LEU A 75 -2.18 13.31 21.88
C LEU A 75 -2.53 11.89 21.41
N ASP A 76 -1.86 11.37 20.38
CA ASP A 76 -2.04 9.98 19.90
C ASP A 76 -1.56 8.96 20.93
N LYS A 77 -0.60 9.34 21.79
CA LYS A 77 -0.12 8.52 22.91
C LYS A 77 -1.14 8.32 24.02
N PHE A 78 -2.13 9.21 24.14
CA PHE A 78 -3.24 9.09 25.09
C PHE A 78 -4.46 8.35 24.52
N ASN A 79 -4.44 8.04 23.22
CA ASN A 79 -5.53 7.38 22.52
C ASN A 79 -5.42 5.85 22.51
N LYS A 80 -6.59 5.22 22.30
CA LYS A 80 -6.80 3.79 22.02
C LYS A 80 -5.90 3.32 20.86
N LYS A 81 -5.58 2.02 20.81
CA LYS A 81 -4.81 1.38 19.70
C LYS A 81 -5.25 1.92 18.34
N SER A 82 -4.31 2.39 17.53
CA SER A 82 -4.64 2.88 16.18
C SER A 82 -4.95 1.70 15.27
N ASN A 83 -5.99 1.84 14.46
CA ASN A 83 -6.36 0.84 13.48
C ASN A 83 -5.56 1.06 12.20
N ILE A 84 -4.96 0.00 11.70
CA ILE A 84 -4.21 -0.05 10.46
C ILE A 84 -4.91 -1.05 9.55
N VAL A 85 -5.16 -0.67 8.30
CA VAL A 85 -5.57 -1.63 7.27
C VAL A 85 -4.47 -1.83 6.26
N ILE A 86 -4.33 -3.06 5.77
CA ILE A 86 -3.39 -3.40 4.69
C ILE A 86 -4.18 -3.67 3.40
N ASP A 87 -3.90 -2.85 2.39
CA ASP A 87 -4.27 -3.14 1.01
C ASP A 87 -3.36 -4.27 0.50
N PRO A 88 -3.89 -5.35 -0.12
CA PRO A 88 -3.07 -6.41 -0.67
C PRO A 88 -2.01 -5.84 -1.62
N PHE A 89 -0.78 -6.34 -1.47
CA PHE A 89 0.31 -5.91 -2.34
C PHE A 89 0.01 -6.33 -3.78
N ILE A 90 0.38 -5.51 -4.75
CA ILE A 90 0.20 -5.86 -6.17
C ILE A 90 1.53 -6.03 -6.88
N ASN A 91 1.57 -6.88 -7.90
CA ASN A 91 2.72 -6.93 -8.77
C ASN A 91 2.66 -5.83 -9.83
N THR A 92 3.71 -5.02 -9.97
CA THR A 92 3.70 -3.87 -10.90
C THR A 92 3.70 -4.24 -12.38
N LYS A 93 4.03 -5.50 -12.72
CA LYS A 93 4.04 -5.96 -14.12
C LYS A 93 2.68 -6.46 -14.58
N SER A 94 1.98 -7.20 -13.74
CA SER A 94 0.63 -7.74 -14.03
C SER A 94 -0.48 -6.83 -13.55
N HIS A 95 -0.21 -5.98 -12.55
CA HIS A 95 -1.16 -5.20 -11.76
C HIS A 95 -2.21 -6.05 -11.02
N GLU A 96 -1.88 -7.31 -10.76
CA GLU A 96 -2.74 -8.30 -10.12
C GLU A 96 -2.29 -8.54 -8.66
N VAL A 97 -3.23 -8.95 -7.82
CA VAL A 97 -2.95 -9.56 -6.51
C VAL A 97 -2.56 -11.02 -6.76
N LEU A 98 -1.41 -11.43 -6.21
CA LEU A 98 -0.82 -12.75 -6.41
C LEU A 98 -0.85 -13.57 -5.11
N LYS A 99 -0.55 -14.87 -5.18
CA LYS A 99 -0.37 -15.70 -3.99
C LYS A 99 0.73 -15.19 -3.06
N VAL A 100 1.83 -14.68 -3.59
CA VAL A 100 2.85 -14.00 -2.77
C VAL A 100 2.31 -12.76 -2.07
N SER A 101 1.34 -12.04 -2.65
CA SER A 101 0.71 -10.89 -2.00
C SER A 101 -0.05 -11.28 -0.74
N GLN A 102 -0.78 -12.40 -0.79
CA GLN A 102 -1.48 -12.98 0.37
C GLN A 102 -0.47 -13.37 1.46
N GLN A 103 0.65 -13.99 1.09
CA GLN A 103 1.71 -14.33 2.04
C GLN A 103 2.34 -13.09 2.69
N ILE A 104 2.56 -12.02 1.94
CA ILE A 104 3.03 -10.74 2.49
C ILE A 104 2.01 -10.20 3.51
N GLU A 105 0.72 -10.18 3.15
CA GLU A 105 -0.35 -9.73 4.04
C GLU A 105 -0.37 -10.51 5.35
N GLU A 106 -0.35 -11.85 5.28
CA GLU A 106 -0.32 -12.73 6.45
C GLU A 106 0.87 -12.46 7.37
N ILE A 107 2.07 -12.27 6.80
CA ILE A 107 3.28 -11.96 7.57
C ILE A 107 3.16 -10.58 8.22
N PHE A 108 2.65 -9.57 7.49
CA PHE A 108 2.43 -8.23 8.03
C PHE A 108 1.47 -8.24 9.23
N LEU A 109 0.35 -8.96 9.10
CA LEU A 109 -0.64 -9.12 10.16
C LEU A 109 -0.01 -9.77 11.39
N ALA A 110 0.68 -10.90 11.20
CA ALA A 110 1.29 -11.65 12.28
C ALA A 110 2.42 -10.88 12.99
N GLU A 111 3.35 -10.29 12.23
CA GLU A 111 4.50 -9.59 12.80
C GLU A 111 4.08 -8.28 13.49
N THR A 112 3.18 -7.50 12.88
CA THR A 112 2.69 -6.26 13.50
C THR A 112 1.92 -6.55 14.78
N GLN A 113 1.08 -7.58 14.79
CA GLN A 113 0.36 -7.99 16.00
C GLN A 113 1.32 -8.46 17.11
N LYS A 114 2.37 -9.20 16.74
CA LYS A 114 3.39 -9.69 17.67
C LYS A 114 4.26 -8.58 18.27
N VAL A 115 4.73 -7.63 17.46
CA VAL A 115 5.71 -6.62 17.88
C VAL A 115 5.04 -5.32 18.36
N PHE A 116 3.91 -4.95 17.75
CA PHE A 116 3.24 -3.67 17.99
C PHE A 116 1.77 -3.82 18.42
N GLY A 117 1.30 -5.02 18.77
CA GLY A 117 -0.10 -5.29 19.09
C GLY A 117 -0.66 -4.48 20.26
N GLU A 118 0.17 -3.86 21.11
CA GLU A 118 -0.27 -2.93 22.15
C GLU A 118 -0.61 -1.53 21.63
N LYS A 119 -0.08 -1.15 20.46
CA LYS A 119 -0.22 0.18 19.86
C LYS A 119 -1.07 0.16 18.60
N PHE A 120 -1.01 -0.92 17.84
CA PHE A 120 -1.68 -1.06 16.56
C PHE A 120 -2.59 -2.27 16.55
N ASN A 121 -3.77 -2.09 15.95
CA ASN A 121 -4.64 -3.18 15.52
C ASN A 121 -4.58 -3.22 13.99
N ILE A 122 -3.97 -4.26 13.43
CA ILE A 122 -3.80 -4.40 11.98
C ILE A 122 -4.84 -5.39 11.43
N GLN A 123 -5.47 -5.05 10.31
CA GLN A 123 -6.48 -5.88 9.66
C GLN A 123 -6.40 -5.75 8.13
N SER A 124 -6.98 -6.68 7.39
CA SER A 124 -7.13 -6.55 5.94
C SER A 124 -8.00 -5.36 5.56
N LEU A 125 -7.71 -4.75 4.40
CA LEU A 125 -8.58 -3.77 3.78
C LEU A 125 -9.90 -4.44 3.35
N THR A 126 -10.98 -4.04 4.02
CA THR A 126 -12.36 -4.47 3.73
C THR A 126 -13.30 -3.28 4.01
N PRO A 127 -14.54 -3.27 3.48
CA PRO A 127 -15.48 -2.19 3.75
C PRO A 127 -15.75 -2.00 5.26
N ASP A 128 -15.74 -3.10 6.01
CA ASP A 128 -15.99 -3.11 7.46
C ASP A 128 -14.84 -2.49 8.27
N ASN A 129 -13.60 -2.65 7.79
CA ASN A 129 -12.40 -2.20 8.49
C ASN A 129 -11.96 -0.79 8.05
N ILE A 130 -12.17 -0.42 6.77
CA ILE A 130 -11.66 0.85 6.25
C ILE A 130 -12.28 2.06 6.95
N SER A 131 -13.58 2.00 7.27
CA SER A 131 -14.29 3.07 7.99
C SER A 131 -13.61 3.43 9.32
N LYS A 132 -13.02 2.45 10.01
CA LYS A 132 -12.37 2.59 11.33
C LYS A 132 -10.86 2.80 11.26
N ALA A 133 -10.27 2.66 10.08
CA ALA A 133 -8.83 2.74 9.88
C ALA A 133 -8.30 4.17 10.10
N ASN A 134 -7.21 4.28 10.84
CA ASN A 134 -6.41 5.50 10.94
C ASN A 134 -5.34 5.54 9.86
N TYR A 135 -4.75 4.38 9.56
CA TYR A 135 -3.67 4.24 8.60
C TYR A 135 -3.96 3.15 7.57
N VAL A 136 -3.42 3.32 6.37
CA VAL A 136 -3.57 2.38 5.25
C VAL A 136 -2.19 2.05 4.71
N ILE A 137 -1.83 0.77 4.69
CA ILE A 137 -0.60 0.25 4.08
C ILE A 137 -0.89 -0.05 2.61
N HIS A 138 -0.06 0.51 1.74
CA HIS A 138 -0.01 0.25 0.30
C HIS A 138 1.32 -0.40 -0.05
N GLY A 139 1.35 -1.28 -1.04
CA GLY A 139 2.58 -2.00 -1.36
C GLY A 139 2.60 -2.60 -2.75
N VAL A 140 3.81 -2.69 -3.30
CA VAL A 140 4.06 -3.25 -4.63
C VAL A 140 5.22 -4.23 -4.62
N ILE A 141 5.16 -5.20 -5.53
CA ILE A 141 6.17 -6.24 -5.75
C ILE A 141 6.72 -6.10 -7.17
N MET A 142 8.02 -5.90 -7.28
CA MET A 142 8.74 -5.75 -8.55
C MET A 142 9.78 -6.86 -8.70
N TYR A 143 10.20 -7.13 -9.94
CA TYR A 143 11.35 -7.97 -10.23
C TYR A 143 12.30 -7.20 -11.14
N GLU A 144 13.33 -6.61 -10.55
CA GLU A 144 14.11 -5.56 -11.19
C GLU A 144 15.61 -5.68 -10.87
N PRO A 145 16.48 -5.01 -11.65
CA PRO A 145 17.93 -5.12 -11.47
C PRO A 145 18.38 -4.63 -10.09
N TYR A 146 19.22 -5.42 -9.43
CA TYR A 146 19.90 -5.04 -8.20
C TYR A 146 21.41 -4.95 -8.44
N LYS A 147 21.92 -3.70 -8.46
CA LYS A 147 23.33 -3.40 -8.72
C LYS A 147 23.80 -4.18 -9.98
N ASN A 148 24.96 -4.83 -9.92
CA ASN A 148 25.49 -5.65 -11.02
C ASN A 148 25.23 -7.16 -10.85
N GLN A 149 24.26 -7.55 -10.00
CA GLN A 149 24.06 -8.96 -9.61
C GLN A 149 22.86 -9.62 -10.30
N GLY A 150 22.26 -8.94 -11.30
CA GLY A 150 21.06 -9.38 -11.99
C GLY A 150 19.78 -8.93 -11.27
N ASN A 151 18.65 -9.56 -11.61
CA ASN A 151 17.35 -9.16 -11.09
C ASN A 151 17.03 -9.85 -9.76
N PHE A 152 16.42 -9.09 -8.87
CA PHE A 152 15.92 -9.55 -7.58
C PHE A 152 14.50 -9.04 -7.38
N TYR A 153 13.76 -9.69 -6.48
CA TYR A 153 12.47 -9.17 -6.08
C TYR A 153 12.68 -7.97 -5.16
N HIS A 154 11.95 -6.90 -5.43
CA HIS A 154 11.97 -5.67 -4.64
C HIS A 154 10.54 -5.39 -4.17
N VAL A 155 10.37 -5.26 -2.86
CA VAL A 155 9.08 -4.95 -2.26
C VAL A 155 9.17 -3.56 -1.66
N LYS A 156 8.36 -2.63 -2.17
CA LYS A 156 8.21 -1.27 -1.65
C LYS A 156 6.86 -1.13 -0.99
N SER A 157 6.78 -0.34 0.07
CA SER A 157 5.53 -0.07 0.75
C SER A 157 5.50 1.32 1.39
N SER A 158 4.31 1.89 1.45
CA SER A 158 4.03 3.22 2.00
C SER A 158 2.80 3.18 2.90
N ILE A 159 2.76 4.07 3.89
CA ILE A 159 1.63 4.22 4.79
C ILE A 159 1.02 5.61 4.66
N VAL A 160 -0.29 5.64 4.45
CA VAL A 160 -1.12 6.84 4.44
C VAL A 160 -1.74 7.05 5.83
N ASP A 161 -1.67 8.26 6.36
CA ASP A 161 -2.52 8.73 7.46
C ASP A 161 -3.85 9.21 6.85
N LYS A 162 -4.91 8.41 7.02
CA LYS A 162 -6.21 8.66 6.39
C LYS A 162 -6.88 9.93 6.90
N ASN A 163 -6.61 10.30 8.15
CA ASN A 163 -7.18 11.51 8.75
C ASN A 163 -6.53 12.78 8.18
N LYS A 164 -5.23 12.72 7.87
CA LYS A 164 -4.48 13.84 7.31
C LYS A 164 -4.40 13.85 5.80
N GLY A 165 -4.70 12.74 5.14
CA GLY A 165 -4.54 12.56 3.69
C GLY A 165 -3.09 12.66 3.25
N LYS A 166 -2.14 12.13 4.04
CA LYS A 166 -0.70 12.27 3.80
C LYS A 166 0.05 10.94 3.86
N ILE A 167 1.10 10.81 3.07
CA ILE A 167 2.08 9.73 3.22
C ILE A 167 2.90 10.00 4.48
N ILE A 168 2.93 9.07 5.43
CA ILE A 168 3.67 9.26 6.69
C ILE A 168 4.88 8.36 6.84
N ALA A 169 4.92 7.22 6.15
CA ALA A 169 6.04 6.29 6.22
C ALA A 169 6.26 5.60 4.88
N LYS A 170 7.52 5.27 4.59
CA LYS A 170 7.93 4.46 3.44
C LYS A 170 9.04 3.51 3.85
N SER A 171 9.09 2.34 3.24
CA SER A 171 10.20 1.40 3.39
C SER A 171 10.21 0.44 2.22
N ASP A 172 11.38 -0.15 1.98
CA ASP A 172 11.58 -1.15 0.95
C ASP A 172 12.56 -2.23 1.41
N VAL A 173 12.51 -3.39 0.74
CA VAL A 173 13.41 -4.53 0.96
C VAL A 173 13.67 -5.31 -0.32
N TRP A 174 14.90 -5.84 -0.45
CA TRP A 174 15.29 -6.74 -1.54
C TRP A 174 15.25 -8.20 -1.07
N ILE A 175 14.76 -9.08 -1.94
CA ILE A 175 14.53 -10.49 -1.63
C ILE A 175 15.43 -11.39 -2.49
N SER A 176 16.17 -12.30 -1.85
CA SER A 176 17.14 -13.21 -2.46
C SER A 176 16.53 -14.46 -3.07
N ASP A 177 15.33 -14.85 -2.64
CA ASP A 177 14.59 -15.99 -3.15
C ASP A 177 14.42 -15.89 -4.67
N LYS A 178 14.75 -16.98 -5.38
CA LYS A 178 14.73 -17.00 -6.85
C LYS A 178 13.35 -17.25 -7.44
N LYS A 179 12.40 -17.73 -6.64
CA LYS A 179 11.04 -18.05 -7.06
C LYS A 179 10.09 -17.73 -5.93
N LEU A 180 9.18 -16.80 -6.19
CA LEU A 180 8.02 -16.53 -5.35
C LEU A 180 6.77 -17.01 -6.10
N ASP A 181 5.70 -17.32 -5.38
CA ASP A 181 4.45 -17.77 -6.00
C ASP A 181 3.71 -16.60 -6.65
N TYR A 182 3.91 -16.47 -7.96
CA TYR A 182 3.35 -15.41 -8.79
C TYR A 182 2.02 -15.82 -9.44
N THR A 183 1.35 -16.86 -8.94
CA THR A 183 0.02 -17.24 -9.41
C THR A 183 -0.98 -16.15 -9.05
N PRO A 184 -1.75 -15.61 -10.00
CA PRO A 184 -2.78 -14.61 -9.72
C PRO A 184 -3.94 -15.24 -8.94
N VAL A 185 -4.56 -14.46 -8.04
CA VAL A 185 -5.77 -14.90 -7.31
C VAL A 185 -6.95 -15.09 -8.27
N ILE A 186 -7.09 -14.17 -9.22
CA ILE A 186 -8.07 -14.24 -10.30
C ILE A 186 -7.31 -14.18 -11.63
N ASP A 187 -7.43 -15.24 -12.44
CA ASP A 187 -6.81 -15.26 -13.77
C ASP A 187 -7.54 -14.32 -14.74
N SER A 188 -6.87 -13.26 -15.17
CA SER A 188 -7.43 -12.25 -16.08
C SER A 188 -7.33 -12.69 -17.55
N PRO A 189 -8.40 -12.48 -18.37
CA PRO A 189 -8.35 -12.72 -19.81
C PRO A 189 -7.55 -11.65 -20.57
N ILE A 190 -7.17 -10.54 -19.92
CA ILE A 190 -6.36 -9.45 -20.50
C ILE A 190 -5.09 -9.22 -19.68
N VAL A 191 -4.07 -8.66 -20.32
CA VAL A 191 -2.94 -8.04 -19.59
C VAL A 191 -3.36 -6.61 -19.25
N ILE A 192 -3.40 -6.19 -17.99
CA ILE A 192 -3.67 -4.78 -17.71
C ILE A 192 -2.42 -3.99 -18.11
N SER A 193 -2.57 -2.97 -18.96
CA SER A 193 -1.45 -2.11 -19.39
C SER A 193 -1.58 -0.73 -18.73
N ASN A 194 -0.42 -0.11 -18.45
CA ASN A 194 -0.22 1.19 -17.81
C ASN A 194 -0.27 1.21 -16.25
N PRO A 195 0.75 1.82 -15.59
CA PRO A 195 1.06 1.66 -14.17
C PRO A 195 0.29 2.57 -13.19
N GLN A 196 -0.84 3.16 -13.58
CA GLN A 196 -1.56 4.08 -12.70
C GLN A 196 -2.68 3.34 -11.96
N SER A 197 -2.32 2.45 -11.04
CA SER A 197 -3.23 2.18 -9.91
C SER A 197 -2.94 3.17 -8.80
N ILE A 198 -3.95 3.47 -7.98
CA ILE A 198 -3.75 4.31 -6.80
C ILE A 198 -2.67 3.75 -5.86
N THR A 199 -2.56 2.42 -5.74
CA THR A 199 -1.51 1.75 -4.94
C THR A 199 -0.11 2.03 -5.47
N GLU A 200 0.09 1.96 -6.80
CA GLU A 200 1.37 2.29 -7.45
C GLU A 200 1.74 3.77 -7.26
N ASP A 201 0.79 4.67 -7.46
CA ASP A 201 0.99 6.11 -7.26
C ASP A 201 1.40 6.40 -5.80
N ILE A 202 0.68 5.84 -4.84
CA ILE A 202 0.94 6.04 -3.40
C ILE A 202 2.32 5.55 -2.99
N VAL A 203 2.80 4.43 -3.57
CA VAL A 203 4.13 3.91 -3.23
C VAL A 203 5.27 4.77 -3.78
N GLU A 204 5.03 5.53 -4.86
CA GLU A 204 6.03 6.43 -5.43
C GLU A 204 6.00 7.84 -4.81
N ILE A 205 4.86 8.31 -4.29
CA ILE A 205 4.74 9.64 -3.64
C ILE A 205 5.66 9.77 -2.40
N GLU A 206 6.28 10.95 -2.24
CA GLU A 206 7.20 11.25 -1.14
C GLU A 206 6.52 11.32 0.24
N VAL A 207 7.31 11.10 1.29
CA VAL A 207 6.83 11.27 2.67
C VAL A 207 6.40 12.73 2.92
N ASP A 208 5.33 12.90 3.68
CA ASP A 208 4.65 14.15 4.05
C ASP A 208 3.89 14.85 2.89
N ALA A 209 3.96 14.32 1.67
CA ALA A 209 3.12 14.75 0.56
C ALA A 209 1.66 14.29 0.71
N ASP A 210 0.75 15.03 0.08
CA ASP A 210 -0.68 14.76 0.10
C ASP A 210 -1.04 13.62 -0.87
N VAL A 211 -2.05 12.82 -0.52
CA VAL A 211 -2.58 11.78 -1.40
C VAL A 211 -3.37 12.38 -2.58
N PRO A 212 -3.51 11.66 -3.70
CA PRO A 212 -4.34 12.12 -4.82
C PRO A 212 -5.78 12.42 -4.38
N PRO A 213 -6.46 13.42 -4.98
CA PRO A 213 -7.83 13.79 -4.58
C PRO A 213 -8.86 12.65 -4.63
N SER A 214 -8.69 11.70 -5.55
CA SER A 214 -9.56 10.52 -5.71
C SER A 214 -9.27 9.39 -4.71
N TYR A 215 -8.22 9.50 -3.89
CA TYR A 215 -7.71 8.40 -3.06
C TYR A 215 -8.79 7.74 -2.20
N ASN A 216 -9.58 8.54 -1.47
CA ASN A 216 -10.57 7.98 -0.55
C ASN A 216 -11.70 7.24 -1.28
N SER A 217 -12.19 7.79 -2.39
CA SER A 217 -13.23 7.12 -3.18
C SER A 217 -12.72 5.84 -3.83
N GLU A 218 -11.48 5.83 -4.33
CA GLU A 218 -10.90 4.60 -4.91
C GLU A 218 -10.63 3.54 -3.84
N LEU A 219 -10.23 3.96 -2.64
CA LEU A 219 -9.95 3.04 -1.54
C LEU A 219 -11.19 2.27 -1.06
N GLU A 220 -12.38 2.89 -1.12
CA GLU A 220 -13.64 2.22 -0.80
C GLU A 220 -13.99 1.14 -1.84
N ILE A 221 -13.69 1.39 -3.12
CA ILE A 221 -13.92 0.46 -4.21
C ILE A 221 -12.92 -0.70 -4.14
N GLU A 222 -11.64 -0.41 -3.91
CA GLU A 222 -10.62 -1.44 -3.71
C GLU A 222 -10.93 -2.30 -2.48
N ALA A 223 -11.52 -1.74 -1.41
CA ALA A 223 -11.97 -2.54 -0.27
C ALA A 223 -13.06 -3.57 -0.64
N LEU A 224 -14.00 -3.21 -1.54
CA LEU A 224 -15.00 -4.15 -2.06
C LEU A 224 -14.35 -5.22 -2.95
N ILE A 225 -13.48 -4.82 -3.86
CA ILE A 225 -12.74 -5.72 -4.78
C ILE A 225 -11.91 -6.71 -3.97
N ASN A 226 -11.13 -6.26 -2.98
CA ASN A 226 -10.32 -7.13 -2.13
C ASN A 226 -11.16 -8.15 -1.36
N LYS A 227 -12.32 -7.75 -0.83
CA LYS A 227 -13.25 -8.69 -0.16
C LYS A 227 -13.82 -9.70 -1.17
N ALA A 228 -14.12 -9.26 -2.39
CA ALA A 228 -14.61 -10.13 -3.46
C ALA A 228 -13.55 -11.13 -3.93
N GLU A 229 -12.29 -10.71 -4.09
CA GLU A 229 -11.17 -11.58 -4.44
C GLU A 229 -10.94 -12.65 -3.38
N LYS A 230 -11.01 -12.31 -2.09
CA LYS A 230 -10.94 -13.28 -0.99
C LYS A 230 -12.09 -14.28 -1.04
N ALA A 231 -13.32 -13.82 -1.32
CA ALA A 231 -14.47 -14.73 -1.49
C ALA A 231 -14.28 -15.66 -2.70
N TYR A 232 -13.79 -15.13 -3.82
CA TYR A 232 -13.51 -15.89 -5.03
C TYR A 232 -12.45 -16.98 -4.78
N ASP A 233 -11.34 -16.62 -4.12
CA ASP A 233 -10.25 -17.54 -3.80
C ASP A 233 -10.71 -18.67 -2.87
N ASN A 234 -11.61 -18.34 -1.94
CA ASN A 234 -12.28 -19.30 -1.07
C ASN A 234 -13.40 -20.10 -1.76
N LYS A 235 -13.60 -19.93 -3.07
CA LYS A 235 -14.64 -20.56 -3.89
C LYS A 235 -16.08 -20.19 -3.48
N ASP A 236 -16.25 -19.12 -2.69
CA ASP A 236 -17.55 -18.51 -2.42
C ASP A 236 -17.91 -17.55 -3.56
N TYR A 237 -18.19 -18.15 -4.71
CA TYR A 237 -18.48 -17.41 -5.94
C TYR A 237 -19.76 -16.57 -5.85
N LYS A 238 -20.71 -16.94 -4.99
CA LYS A 238 -21.94 -16.16 -4.80
C LYS A 238 -21.65 -14.85 -4.09
N THR A 239 -20.87 -14.89 -3.01
CA THR A 239 -20.43 -13.67 -2.30
C THR A 239 -19.50 -12.85 -3.18
N ALA A 240 -18.58 -13.47 -3.92
CA ALA A 240 -17.72 -12.76 -4.87
C ALA A 240 -18.54 -12.02 -5.93
N LEU A 241 -19.56 -12.66 -6.52
CA LEU A 241 -20.43 -12.05 -7.53
C LEU A 241 -21.12 -10.80 -6.99
N ASP A 242 -21.70 -10.90 -5.79
CA ASP A 242 -22.39 -9.77 -5.15
C ASP A 242 -21.43 -8.60 -4.88
N LEU A 243 -20.26 -8.87 -4.29
CA LEU A 243 -19.29 -7.84 -3.96
C LEU A 243 -18.69 -7.16 -5.20
N PHE A 244 -18.35 -7.92 -6.24
CA PHE A 244 -17.91 -7.31 -7.51
C PHE A 244 -19.01 -6.50 -8.18
N THR A 245 -20.28 -6.94 -8.07
CA THR A 245 -21.43 -6.19 -8.59
C THR A 245 -21.60 -4.87 -7.85
N GLN A 246 -21.46 -4.88 -6.52
CA GLN A 246 -21.46 -3.65 -5.72
C GLN A 246 -20.30 -2.72 -6.11
N ALA A 247 -19.10 -3.26 -6.37
CA ALA A 247 -17.94 -2.47 -6.80
C ALA A 247 -18.22 -1.72 -8.10
N ILE A 248 -18.77 -2.36 -9.14
CA ILE A 248 -19.07 -1.69 -10.43
C ILE A 248 -20.23 -0.68 -10.37
N GLN A 249 -21.04 -0.72 -9.30
CA GLN A 249 -22.09 0.28 -9.07
C GLN A 249 -21.54 1.58 -8.48
N GLN A 250 -20.33 1.54 -7.90
CA GLN A 250 -19.66 2.73 -7.40
C GLN A 250 -19.11 3.56 -8.56
N GLN A 251 -19.20 4.89 -8.44
CA GLN A 251 -18.57 5.80 -9.40
C GLN A 251 -17.06 5.84 -9.12
N SER A 252 -16.28 5.08 -9.87
CA SER A 252 -14.81 5.20 -9.85
C SER A 252 -14.34 6.22 -10.89
N SER A 253 -13.40 7.06 -10.47
CA SER A 253 -12.60 7.87 -11.38
C SER A 253 -11.49 7.05 -12.04
N ASP A 254 -11.07 5.97 -11.37
CA ASP A 254 -10.12 4.99 -11.85
C ASP A 254 -10.79 3.84 -12.61
N LYS A 255 -10.73 3.92 -13.94
CA LYS A 255 -11.22 2.84 -14.82
C LYS A 255 -10.50 1.51 -14.58
N LYS A 256 -9.33 1.46 -13.92
CA LYS A 256 -8.62 0.21 -13.59
C LYS A 256 -9.35 -0.60 -12.52
N SER A 257 -9.81 0.02 -11.44
CA SER A 257 -10.65 -0.62 -10.42
C SER A 257 -11.92 -1.21 -11.06
N MET A 258 -12.50 -0.48 -12.02
CA MET A 258 -13.64 -0.98 -12.80
C MET A 258 -13.26 -2.20 -13.66
N ILE A 259 -12.14 -2.15 -14.39
CA ILE A 259 -11.65 -3.28 -15.18
C ILE A 259 -11.41 -4.51 -14.28
N LYS A 260 -10.76 -4.35 -13.13
CA LYS A 260 -10.55 -5.43 -12.14
C LYS A 260 -11.87 -6.03 -11.68
N ALA A 261 -12.86 -5.20 -11.33
CA ALA A 261 -14.16 -5.67 -10.89
C ALA A 261 -14.90 -6.44 -12.01
N TYR A 262 -14.83 -5.97 -13.26
CA TYR A 262 -15.40 -6.71 -14.40
C TYR A 262 -14.64 -8.01 -14.71
N ILE A 263 -13.31 -8.08 -14.51
CA ILE A 263 -12.54 -9.34 -14.57
C ILE A 263 -13.04 -10.31 -13.50
N GLY A 264 -13.24 -9.82 -12.28
CA GLY A 264 -13.82 -10.58 -11.17
C GLY A 264 -15.20 -11.13 -11.52
N LEU A 265 -16.11 -10.30 -12.06
CA LEU A 265 -17.44 -10.73 -12.53
C LEU A 265 -17.34 -11.76 -13.65
N TYR A 266 -16.47 -11.55 -14.64
CA TYR A 266 -16.25 -12.50 -15.73
C TYR A 266 -15.87 -13.88 -15.18
N ARG A 267 -14.80 -13.96 -14.38
CA ARG A 267 -14.31 -15.23 -13.84
C ARG A 267 -15.29 -15.87 -12.86
N THR A 268 -15.98 -15.07 -12.06
CA THR A 268 -17.01 -15.58 -11.15
C THR A 268 -18.16 -16.22 -11.93
N ASN A 269 -18.64 -15.59 -13.00
CA ASN A 269 -19.71 -16.13 -13.84
C ASN A 269 -19.28 -17.38 -14.62
N ILE A 270 -18.02 -17.47 -15.07
CA ILE A 270 -17.46 -18.71 -15.64
C ILE A 270 -17.56 -19.86 -14.61
N ASN A 271 -17.13 -19.64 -13.36
CA ASN A 271 -17.20 -20.66 -12.30
C ASN A 271 -18.66 -21.04 -11.93
N LEU A 272 -19.58 -20.08 -11.98
CA LEU A 272 -21.02 -20.30 -11.78
C LEU A 272 -21.73 -20.89 -13.02
N LYS A 273 -21.03 -21.07 -14.13
CA LYS A 273 -21.54 -21.56 -15.42
C LYS A 273 -22.59 -20.64 -16.07
N ASP A 274 -22.65 -19.37 -15.69
CA ASP A 274 -23.45 -18.36 -16.38
C ASP A 274 -22.63 -17.72 -17.51
N LEU A 275 -22.51 -18.44 -18.61
CA LEU A 275 -21.72 -18.00 -19.77
C LEU A 275 -22.26 -16.72 -20.42
N LYS A 276 -23.58 -16.46 -20.31
CA LYS A 276 -24.20 -15.25 -20.85
C LYS A 276 -23.75 -14.02 -20.06
N ALA A 277 -23.80 -14.10 -18.73
CA ALA A 277 -23.31 -13.02 -17.88
C ALA A 277 -21.78 -12.86 -18.00
N ALA A 278 -21.03 -13.96 -18.09
CA ALA A 278 -19.59 -13.89 -18.35
C ALA A 278 -19.29 -13.15 -19.66
N GLU A 279 -19.98 -13.49 -20.75
CA GLU A 279 -19.81 -12.82 -22.04
C GLU A 279 -20.06 -11.32 -21.99
N GLN A 280 -21.15 -10.91 -21.33
CA GLN A 280 -21.49 -9.50 -21.17
C GLN A 280 -20.40 -8.74 -20.38
N ASN A 281 -19.89 -9.34 -19.31
CA ASN A 281 -18.82 -8.75 -18.51
C ASN A 281 -17.52 -8.66 -19.31
N PHE A 282 -17.18 -9.68 -20.11
CA PHE A 282 -16.02 -9.61 -21.00
C PHE A 282 -16.14 -8.47 -22.03
N GLY A 283 -17.31 -8.27 -22.62
CA GLY A 283 -17.57 -7.13 -23.49
C GLY A 283 -17.30 -5.78 -22.81
N LYS A 284 -17.62 -5.64 -21.51
CA LYS A 284 -17.29 -4.45 -20.71
C LYS A 284 -15.80 -4.29 -20.45
N ILE A 285 -15.06 -5.39 -20.22
CA ILE A 285 -13.59 -5.36 -20.11
C ILE A 285 -12.98 -4.79 -21.41
N VAL A 286 -13.40 -5.33 -22.56
CA VAL A 286 -12.93 -4.87 -23.88
C VAL A 286 -13.25 -3.41 -24.10
N SER A 287 -14.48 -2.98 -23.86
CA SER A 287 -14.88 -1.58 -24.08
C SER A 287 -14.09 -0.63 -23.19
N LEU A 288 -14.00 -0.91 -21.89
CA LEU A 288 -13.27 -0.07 -20.95
C LEU A 288 -11.79 0.06 -21.31
N ASN A 289 -11.17 -1.04 -21.72
CA ASN A 289 -9.75 -1.05 -22.05
C ASN A 289 -9.46 -0.30 -23.36
N ILE A 290 -10.27 -0.49 -24.41
CA ILE A 290 -10.09 0.25 -25.67
C ILE A 290 -10.45 1.73 -25.50
N ASP A 291 -11.53 2.05 -24.79
CA ASP A 291 -11.94 3.44 -24.57
C ASP A 291 -10.90 4.24 -23.81
N LYS A 292 -10.30 3.63 -22.77
CA LYS A 292 -9.32 4.28 -21.89
C LYS A 292 -7.92 4.25 -22.46
N ASN A 293 -7.45 3.09 -22.90
CA ASN A 293 -6.04 2.86 -23.20
C ASN A 293 -5.76 2.81 -24.70
N LYS A 294 -6.80 2.71 -25.55
CA LYS A 294 -6.65 2.45 -26.99
C LYS A 294 -5.83 1.18 -27.27
N ILE A 295 -5.95 0.19 -26.37
CA ILE A 295 -5.21 -1.07 -26.42
C ILE A 295 -6.19 -2.24 -26.36
N LEU A 296 -5.94 -3.25 -27.20
CA LEU A 296 -6.53 -4.58 -27.10
C LEU A 296 -5.42 -5.57 -26.74
N ASN A 297 -5.47 -6.14 -25.53
CA ASN A 297 -4.40 -6.95 -24.95
C ASN A 297 -4.93 -8.25 -24.31
N VAL A 298 -5.81 -8.93 -25.03
CA VAL A 298 -6.37 -10.23 -24.64
C VAL A 298 -5.32 -11.33 -24.72
N LYS A 299 -5.24 -12.21 -23.71
CA LYS A 299 -4.26 -13.30 -23.61
C LYS A 299 -4.70 -14.48 -24.48
N PHE A 300 -3.98 -14.77 -25.57
CA PHE A 300 -4.15 -16.03 -26.30
C PHE A 300 -2.99 -16.97 -25.93
N LEU A 301 -3.30 -18.05 -25.21
CA LEU A 301 -2.30 -18.97 -24.67
C LEU A 301 -2.08 -20.17 -25.58
N PHE A 302 -0.81 -20.50 -25.79
CA PHE A 302 -0.37 -21.66 -26.56
C PHE A 302 0.03 -22.80 -25.61
N GLU A 303 -0.16 -24.03 -26.09
CA GLU A 303 0.39 -25.22 -25.42
C GLU A 303 1.92 -25.13 -25.32
N VAL A 304 2.49 -25.66 -24.24
CA VAL A 304 3.94 -25.56 -23.99
C VAL A 304 4.73 -26.19 -25.15
N SER A 305 5.66 -25.42 -25.70
CA SER A 305 6.49 -25.82 -26.86
C SER A 305 5.69 -26.17 -28.12
N LYS A 306 4.46 -25.65 -28.28
CA LYS A 306 3.63 -25.83 -29.48
C LYS A 306 3.08 -24.50 -29.98
N THR A 307 2.61 -24.49 -31.23
CA THR A 307 1.93 -23.36 -31.87
C THR A 307 0.40 -23.50 -31.87
N THR A 308 -0.12 -24.54 -31.23
CA THR A 308 -1.56 -24.74 -31.02
C THR A 308 -2.02 -24.01 -29.77
N PHE A 309 -3.18 -23.38 -29.81
CA PHE A 309 -3.80 -22.81 -28.62
C PHE A 309 -4.12 -23.89 -27.58
N THR A 310 -4.18 -23.51 -26.31
CA THR A 310 -4.61 -24.45 -25.27
C THR A 310 -6.10 -24.74 -25.40
N GLU A 311 -6.44 -26.03 -25.34
CA GLU A 311 -7.82 -26.51 -25.41
C GLU A 311 -8.61 -26.12 -24.15
N THR A 312 -7.92 -25.85 -23.04
CA THR A 312 -8.54 -25.48 -21.75
C THR A 312 -9.35 -24.18 -21.83
N LEU A 313 -9.03 -23.30 -22.78
CA LEU A 313 -9.67 -22.00 -22.97
C LEU A 313 -10.43 -21.91 -24.30
N ALA A 314 -10.59 -23.00 -25.06
CA ALA A 314 -11.18 -22.97 -26.40
C ALA A 314 -12.57 -22.30 -26.43
N ALA A 315 -13.43 -22.63 -25.46
CA ALA A 315 -14.76 -22.01 -25.34
C ALA A 315 -14.68 -20.51 -25.00
N GLU A 316 -13.73 -20.10 -24.15
CA GLU A 316 -13.50 -18.71 -23.79
C GLU A 316 -12.98 -17.91 -25.00
N TYR A 317 -12.07 -18.47 -25.80
CA TYR A 317 -11.55 -17.82 -27.01
C TYR A 317 -12.65 -17.49 -28.03
N HIS A 318 -13.58 -18.42 -28.27
CA HIS A 318 -14.70 -18.16 -29.18
C HIS A 318 -15.58 -17.00 -28.69
N LEU A 319 -15.87 -16.97 -27.39
CA LEU A 319 -16.62 -15.89 -26.74
C LEU A 319 -15.86 -14.57 -26.85
N TRP A 320 -14.55 -14.56 -26.59
CA TRP A 320 -13.74 -13.34 -26.64
C TRP A 320 -13.68 -12.75 -28.04
N LEU A 321 -13.41 -13.57 -29.07
CA LEU A 321 -13.38 -13.12 -30.46
C LEU A 321 -14.71 -12.53 -30.89
N ARG A 322 -15.83 -13.12 -30.46
CA ARG A 322 -17.17 -12.59 -30.74
C ARG A 322 -17.38 -11.22 -30.12
N GLN A 323 -17.03 -11.04 -28.84
CA GLN A 323 -17.20 -9.76 -28.15
C GLN A 323 -16.26 -8.67 -28.68
N ILE A 324 -15.02 -9.02 -29.04
CA ILE A 324 -14.11 -8.10 -29.74
C ILE A 324 -14.72 -7.66 -31.06
N GLY A 325 -15.15 -8.60 -31.91
CA GLY A 325 -15.76 -8.29 -33.20
C GLY A 325 -17.00 -7.40 -33.07
N GLN A 326 -17.88 -7.71 -32.10
CA GLN A 326 -19.07 -6.90 -31.81
C GLN A 326 -18.71 -5.48 -31.41
N TYR A 327 -17.70 -5.28 -30.56
CA TYR A 327 -17.26 -3.94 -30.16
C TYR A 327 -16.80 -3.11 -31.36
N PHE A 328 -15.93 -3.65 -32.22
CA PHE A 328 -15.42 -2.91 -33.38
C PHE A 328 -16.51 -2.62 -34.41
N GLN A 329 -17.40 -3.60 -34.67
CA GLN A 329 -18.55 -3.41 -35.55
C GLN A 329 -19.50 -2.31 -35.05
N GLN A 330 -19.83 -2.29 -33.76
CA GLN A 330 -20.76 -1.32 -33.18
C GLN A 330 -20.19 0.10 -33.17
N ASN A 331 -18.87 0.23 -33.06
CA ASN A 331 -18.18 1.52 -33.01
C ASN A 331 -17.69 2.00 -34.39
N ASN A 332 -17.99 1.28 -35.47
CA ASN A 332 -17.47 1.55 -36.82
C ASN A 332 -15.94 1.68 -36.86
N LEU A 333 -15.25 0.83 -36.10
CA LEU A 333 -13.80 0.77 -36.04
C LEU A 333 -13.30 -0.47 -36.78
N CYS A 334 -12.11 -0.38 -37.35
CA CYS A 334 -11.35 -1.54 -37.82
C CYS A 334 -10.35 -1.97 -36.75
N LEU A 335 -10.06 -3.28 -36.70
CA LEU A 335 -9.06 -3.85 -35.81
C LEU A 335 -7.64 -3.42 -36.20
#